data_AF-A0A0B1TBS9-F1
#
_entry.id   AF-A0A0B1TBS9-F1
#
_cell.length_a   1.000
_cell.length_b   1.000
_cell.length_c   1.000
_cell.angle_alpha   90.00
_cell.angle_beta   90.00
_cell.angle_gamma   90.00
#
_symmetry.space_group_name_H-M   'P 1'
#
loop_
_entity.id
_entity.type
_entity.pdbx_description
1 polymer ?
#
loop_
_entity_poly.entity_id
_entity_poly.type
_entity_poly.pdbx_seq_one_letter_code
_entity_poly.pdbx_strand_id
1 'polypeptide(L)'
;MRFIPLLLFLGFALGDDVRMDCHPEPSATKTKCEQRDCIWDPRDSPMFYLIKNEGPKNPWGEDIPRINLTTKKLGKTLNVKIYVDGRICLQLSTDKGEDFFYFKVTRKSTQTVLFDTSLGGLIFSDKFIQIAATLPSDKMYGWGENVHPNLKHDFTRYTTWAIFARDEWPDSDGLKTKNLYGQHPFYMMLEPDGKAHGVFILNSNAQEVTTAPGPALIYRTIGGILDMYFFPGPTPEEVTKQYLALIGKPALPAYWALGYQLSRWGYKSLDEMKEIVERNVAAGIPLDTIVADIDYMDKRKDFTLGEKWTGLPDYVKNIHSRGMKSIVIYDPAIQVDYEAFQRASDMGAKFVEWERNDQVPHDVQDLYNLTKNTKIMLGVVWPDHHTAFPDFFDKTTARWWSEEIARDQKKIGYDGIWIDMNEPANFGTNEHHPWYFDDPTHDNVTTLKCPVVEGGRDAEWDMPPYKTRAVWGFEEANKPYLSTVTLCMNGIQSGGEMRFYNVKSLYGWSESKVTQQALHDAINKRGIVISRYGKEGYKAKVE
;
A
#
# COMPACT_ATOMS: atom_id res chain seq x y z
N MET A 1 -15.80 -49.77 -58.64
CA MET A 1 -15.55 -48.57 -59.47
C MET A 1 -15.60 -47.33 -58.59
N ARG A 2 -14.44 -46.80 -58.17
CA ARG A 2 -14.26 -45.46 -57.57
C ARG A 2 -12.76 -45.15 -57.61
N PHE A 3 -12.40 -43.90 -57.93
CA PHE A 3 -11.01 -43.44 -58.04
C PHE A 3 -10.64 -42.50 -56.88
N ILE A 4 -9.33 -42.33 -56.67
CA ILE A 4 -8.70 -41.42 -55.70
C ILE A 4 -8.42 -40.07 -56.40
N PRO A 5 -8.63 -38.91 -55.75
CA PRO A 5 -7.48 -38.05 -55.46
C PRO A 5 -7.52 -37.26 -54.13
N LEU A 6 -6.29 -37.06 -53.59
CA LEU A 6 -5.75 -35.98 -52.74
C LEU A 6 -6.66 -34.97 -52.01
N LEU A 7 -6.27 -34.70 -50.76
CA LEU A 7 -6.13 -33.34 -50.23
C LEU A 7 -5.02 -33.27 -49.15
N LEU A 8 -4.06 -32.37 -49.30
CA LEU A 8 -3.12 -31.98 -48.24
C LEU A 8 -3.75 -30.87 -47.40
N PHE A 9 -3.43 -30.80 -46.10
CA PHE A 9 -3.24 -29.53 -45.41
C PHE A 9 -2.16 -29.65 -44.33
N LEU A 10 -1.46 -28.53 -44.06
CA LEU A 10 -0.43 -28.45 -43.03
C LEU A 10 -1.04 -28.31 -41.64
N GLY A 11 -0.25 -28.63 -40.62
CA GLY A 11 -0.71 -28.74 -39.23
C GLY A 11 -1.07 -27.41 -38.55
N PHE A 12 -1.80 -27.54 -37.45
CA PHE A 12 -1.90 -26.54 -36.40
C PHE A 12 -1.34 -27.15 -35.10
N ALA A 13 -0.40 -26.46 -34.47
CA ALA A 13 -0.08 -26.70 -33.07
C ALA A 13 -1.12 -25.94 -32.22
N LEU A 14 -1.88 -26.66 -31.40
CA LEU A 14 -2.74 -26.05 -30.38
C LEU A 14 -1.85 -25.55 -29.23
N GLY A 15 -2.26 -24.45 -28.58
CA GLY A 15 -1.43 -23.74 -27.61
C GLY A 15 -1.29 -24.45 -26.27
N ASP A 16 -0.20 -24.15 -25.55
CA ASP A 16 0.00 -24.62 -24.17
C ASP A 16 -1.11 -24.08 -23.24
N ASP A 17 -1.83 -24.98 -22.58
CA ASP A 17 -2.93 -24.66 -21.67
C ASP A 17 -2.50 -23.86 -20.42
N VAL A 18 -3.41 -22.99 -19.97
CA VAL A 18 -3.24 -22.22 -18.73
C VAL A 18 -3.43 -23.14 -17.52
N ARG A 19 -2.32 -23.56 -16.93
CA ARG A 19 -2.32 -24.39 -15.72
C ARG A 19 -2.64 -23.57 -14.46
N MET A 20 -3.52 -24.11 -13.62
CA MET A 20 -3.79 -23.65 -12.26
C MET A 20 -3.20 -24.63 -11.24
N ASP A 21 -2.88 -24.14 -10.04
CA ASP A 21 -2.36 -24.99 -8.96
C ASP A 21 -3.51 -25.75 -8.27
N CYS A 22 -3.39 -27.08 -8.23
CA CYS A 22 -4.37 -28.01 -7.69
C CYS A 22 -4.01 -28.54 -6.28
N HIS A 23 -2.81 -28.20 -5.78
CA HIS A 23 -2.38 -28.56 -4.42
C HIS A 23 -1.63 -27.41 -3.73
N PRO A 24 -2.26 -26.23 -3.53
CA PRO A 24 -1.66 -25.03 -2.95
C PRO A 24 -1.56 -25.11 -1.41
N GLU A 25 -1.14 -26.27 -0.91
CA GLU A 25 -1.02 -26.66 0.49
C GLU A 25 0.35 -27.33 0.70
N PRO A 26 1.06 -27.11 1.83
CA PRO A 26 2.35 -27.75 2.10
C PRO A 26 2.28 -29.28 1.99
N SER A 27 3.40 -29.89 1.56
CA SER A 27 3.50 -31.34 1.33
C SER A 27 2.57 -31.87 0.24
N ALA A 28 2.53 -31.17 -0.90
CA ALA A 28 2.02 -31.69 -2.16
C ALA A 28 2.82 -32.91 -2.60
N THR A 29 2.13 -33.99 -2.99
CA THR A 29 2.75 -35.20 -3.54
C THR A 29 2.03 -35.64 -4.80
N LYS A 30 2.74 -36.35 -5.69
CA LYS A 30 2.18 -36.92 -6.91
C LYS A 30 0.85 -37.65 -6.66
N THR A 31 0.83 -38.54 -5.67
CA THR A 31 -0.36 -39.32 -5.29
C THR A 31 -1.55 -38.45 -4.86
N LYS A 32 -1.32 -37.38 -4.08
CA LYS A 32 -2.39 -36.45 -3.68
C LYS A 32 -2.90 -35.59 -4.85
N CYS A 33 -2.04 -35.28 -5.82
CA CYS A 33 -2.40 -34.55 -7.03
C CYS A 33 -3.26 -35.43 -7.97
N GLU A 34 -2.82 -36.66 -8.20
CA GLU A 34 -3.56 -37.64 -9.03
C GLU A 34 -4.90 -38.04 -8.37
N GLN A 35 -4.99 -38.06 -7.02
CA GLN A 35 -6.24 -38.22 -6.27
C GLN A 35 -7.23 -37.03 -6.40
N ARG A 36 -6.82 -35.92 -7.00
CA ARG A 36 -7.67 -34.75 -7.31
C ARG A 36 -7.95 -34.61 -8.81
N ASP A 37 -7.75 -35.68 -9.59
CA ASP A 37 -7.81 -35.70 -11.06
C ASP A 37 -6.87 -34.68 -11.74
N CYS A 38 -5.75 -34.35 -11.09
CA CYS A 38 -4.80 -33.32 -11.54
C CYS A 38 -3.47 -33.90 -12.05
N ILE A 39 -2.86 -33.22 -13.03
CA ILE A 39 -1.65 -33.66 -13.72
C ILE A 39 -0.38 -33.24 -12.96
N TRP A 40 0.43 -34.20 -12.55
CA TRP A 40 1.72 -33.97 -11.89
C TRP A 40 2.88 -33.89 -12.90
N ASP A 41 3.42 -32.69 -13.14
CA ASP A 41 4.55 -32.41 -14.04
C ASP A 41 5.71 -31.78 -13.24
N PRO A 42 6.70 -32.58 -12.78
CA PRO A 42 7.81 -32.12 -11.94
C PRO A 42 8.90 -31.47 -12.80
N ARG A 43 8.60 -30.30 -13.37
CA ARG A 43 9.62 -29.43 -13.96
C ARG A 43 10.24 -28.54 -12.89
N ASP A 44 11.31 -29.06 -12.30
CA ASP A 44 12.32 -28.25 -11.63
C ASP A 44 12.65 -27.02 -12.50
N SER A 45 12.59 -25.84 -11.89
CA SER A 45 13.36 -24.71 -12.39
C SER A 45 14.73 -24.71 -11.62
N PRO A 46 15.75 -23.95 -12.04
CA PRO A 46 17.09 -24.05 -11.42
C PRO A 46 17.29 -23.11 -10.20
N MET A 47 17.63 -23.62 -8.99
CA MET A 47 17.84 -22.78 -7.78
C MET A 47 19.30 -22.37 -7.59
N PHE A 48 19.53 -21.14 -7.15
CA PHE A 48 20.88 -20.56 -7.01
C PHE A 48 21.07 -19.97 -5.62
N TYR A 49 22.10 -20.47 -4.94
CA TYR A 49 22.64 -19.89 -3.70
C TYR A 49 23.74 -18.92 -4.09
N LEU A 50 23.54 -17.63 -3.84
CA LEU A 50 24.55 -16.60 -3.98
C LEU A 50 25.31 -16.48 -2.66
N ILE A 51 26.63 -16.64 -2.72
CA ILE A 51 27.54 -16.37 -1.61
C ILE A 51 28.10 -14.96 -1.81
N LYS A 52 28.30 -14.19 -0.74
CA LYS A 52 28.95 -12.89 -0.83
C LYS A 52 30.44 -13.04 -1.16
N ASN A 53 30.86 -12.47 -2.28
CA ASN A 53 32.26 -12.36 -2.72
C ASN A 53 32.92 -11.04 -2.22
N GLU A 54 34.09 -10.67 -2.74
CA GLU A 54 34.81 -9.40 -2.46
C GLU A 54 34.14 -8.14 -3.05
N GLY A 55 32.82 -8.15 -3.20
CA GLY A 55 32.02 -6.99 -3.57
C GLY A 55 32.06 -5.87 -2.52
N PRO A 56 31.47 -4.70 -2.83
CA PRO A 56 31.48 -3.53 -1.95
C PRO A 56 30.94 -3.88 -0.55
N LYS A 57 31.66 -3.42 0.49
CA LYS A 57 31.22 -3.57 1.88
C LYS A 57 30.00 -2.67 2.14
N ASN A 58 28.97 -3.23 2.74
CA ASN A 58 27.82 -2.48 3.25
C ASN A 58 28.22 -1.60 4.44
N PRO A 59 28.02 -0.26 4.37
CA PRO A 59 28.30 0.63 5.49
C PRO A 59 27.12 0.76 6.48
N TRP A 60 26.00 0.06 6.24
CA TRP A 60 24.76 0.15 7.03
C TRP A 60 24.39 -1.18 7.74
N GLY A 61 25.31 -2.13 7.84
CA GLY A 61 25.15 -3.36 8.63
C GLY A 61 25.99 -4.52 8.14
N GLU A 62 25.89 -5.66 8.82
CA GLU A 62 26.48 -6.91 8.33
C GLU A 62 25.66 -7.46 7.15
N ASP A 63 26.34 -7.73 6.03
CA ASP A 63 25.71 -8.37 4.88
C ASP A 63 25.40 -9.84 5.14
N ILE A 64 24.25 -10.30 4.67
CA ILE A 64 23.86 -11.69 4.81
C ILE A 64 24.75 -12.55 3.88
N PRO A 65 25.55 -13.49 4.40
CA PRO A 65 26.62 -14.15 3.63
C PRO A 65 26.11 -15.13 2.57
N ARG A 66 24.83 -15.51 2.64
CA ARG A 66 24.13 -16.37 1.69
C ARG A 66 22.74 -15.81 1.41
N ILE A 67 22.46 -15.49 0.15
CA ILE A 67 21.14 -15.08 -0.32
C ILE A 67 20.73 -15.99 -1.48
N ASN A 68 19.44 -16.26 -1.60
CA ASN A 68 18.88 -17.18 -2.57
C ASN A 68 18.26 -16.41 -3.72
N LEU A 69 18.48 -16.87 -4.96
CA LEU A 69 17.99 -16.22 -6.17
C LEU A 69 17.11 -17.13 -7.03
N THR A 70 16.05 -16.53 -7.55
CA THR A 70 14.91 -17.24 -8.13
C THR A 70 14.23 -16.46 -9.29
N THR A 71 13.69 -17.15 -10.30
CA THR A 71 12.62 -16.65 -11.20
C THR A 71 11.48 -17.63 -11.43
N LYS A 72 10.27 -17.09 -11.58
CA LYS A 72 9.09 -17.82 -12.03
C LYS A 72 8.53 -17.18 -13.30
N LYS A 73 8.08 -17.98 -14.27
CA LYS A 73 7.34 -17.48 -15.43
C LYS A 73 5.84 -17.56 -15.14
N LEU A 74 5.17 -16.43 -15.23
CA LEU A 74 3.74 -16.27 -14.99
C LEU A 74 3.09 -15.85 -16.31
N GLY A 75 2.86 -16.83 -17.18
CA GLY A 75 2.48 -16.59 -18.58
C GLY A 75 3.60 -15.86 -19.33
N LYS A 76 3.34 -14.61 -19.75
CA LYS A 76 4.34 -13.73 -20.38
C LYS A 76 5.26 -13.02 -19.37
N THR A 77 4.83 -12.88 -18.11
CA THR A 77 5.57 -12.14 -17.07
C THR A 77 6.74 -12.98 -16.54
N LEU A 78 7.89 -12.35 -16.35
CA LEU A 78 9.03 -12.94 -15.63
C LEU A 78 9.11 -12.34 -14.22
N ASN A 79 8.91 -13.14 -13.19
CA ASN A 79 9.24 -12.76 -11.82
C ASN A 79 10.73 -13.10 -11.55
N VAL A 80 11.52 -12.19 -10.97
CA VAL A 80 12.89 -12.40 -10.44
C VAL A 80 12.88 -12.03 -8.95
N LYS A 81 13.29 -12.95 -8.08
CA LYS A 81 13.20 -12.82 -6.63
C LYS A 81 14.55 -13.11 -5.95
N ILE A 82 14.91 -12.31 -4.94
CA ILE A 82 16.15 -12.45 -4.15
C ILE A 82 15.82 -12.29 -2.67
N TYR A 83 16.16 -13.30 -1.86
CA TYR A 83 15.66 -13.50 -0.51
C TYR A 83 16.63 -14.35 0.35
N VAL A 84 16.24 -14.75 1.55
CA VAL A 84 16.97 -15.65 2.46
C VAL A 84 15.99 -16.69 2.99
N ASP A 85 16.42 -17.94 3.23
CA ASP A 85 15.54 -18.99 3.76
C ASP A 85 14.89 -18.57 5.08
N GLY A 86 13.58 -18.84 5.20
CA GLY A 86 12.66 -18.10 6.09
C GLY A 86 11.80 -17.08 5.34
N ARG A 87 12.17 -16.77 4.09
CA ARG A 87 11.33 -16.19 3.01
C ARG A 87 11.50 -17.13 1.78
N ILE A 88 10.60 -17.12 0.77
CA ILE A 88 10.37 -18.32 -0.11
C ILE A 88 10.70 -18.14 -1.62
N CYS A 89 11.08 -19.25 -2.28
CA CYS A 89 11.67 -19.51 -3.62
C CYS A 89 10.76 -19.18 -4.86
N LEU A 90 11.00 -19.47 -6.17
CA LEU A 90 11.83 -20.38 -7.06
C LEU A 90 12.07 -19.66 -8.44
N GLN A 91 13.06 -19.74 -9.37
CA GLN A 91 14.42 -20.35 -9.65
C GLN A 91 15.18 -19.68 -10.93
N LEU A 92 16.45 -19.16 -10.90
CA LEU A 92 17.28 -18.26 -11.86
C LEU A 92 18.66 -18.67 -12.49
N SER A 93 18.72 -19.13 -13.74
CA SER A 93 19.98 -19.26 -14.55
C SER A 93 20.96 -18.05 -14.54
N THR A 94 22.20 -18.28 -14.11
CA THR A 94 23.32 -17.31 -14.06
C THR A 94 24.34 -17.53 -15.18
N ASP A 95 25.07 -16.49 -15.59
CA ASP A 95 26.28 -16.61 -16.42
C ASP A 95 27.56 -16.66 -15.54
N LYS A 96 28.66 -17.22 -16.04
CA LYS A 96 29.91 -17.40 -15.29
C LYS A 96 31.05 -16.51 -15.83
N GLY A 97 31.11 -15.28 -15.33
CA GLY A 97 32.25 -14.38 -15.52
C GLY A 97 32.20 -13.19 -14.56
N GLU A 98 33.38 -12.79 -14.08
CA GLU A 98 33.66 -11.69 -13.13
C GLU A 98 33.31 -11.95 -11.64
N ASP A 99 33.93 -11.17 -10.75
CA ASP A 99 34.08 -11.47 -9.32
C ASP A 99 32.84 -11.17 -8.46
N PHE A 100 31.80 -10.59 -9.03
CA PHE A 100 30.56 -10.24 -8.33
C PHE A 100 29.32 -10.69 -9.12
N PHE A 101 28.24 -10.99 -8.40
CA PHE A 101 27.00 -11.45 -9.01
C PHE A 101 26.26 -10.33 -9.78
N TYR A 102 25.74 -10.66 -10.96
CA TYR A 102 24.78 -9.85 -11.71
C TYR A 102 23.80 -10.72 -12.53
N PHE A 103 22.71 -10.12 -13.02
CA PHE A 103 21.83 -10.71 -14.02
C PHE A 103 21.39 -9.69 -15.07
N LYS A 104 20.92 -10.18 -16.23
CA LYS A 104 20.40 -9.37 -17.33
C LYS A 104 19.05 -9.92 -17.81
N VAL A 105 18.07 -9.03 -18.02
CA VAL A 105 16.73 -9.40 -18.54
C VAL A 105 16.64 -8.93 -19.99
N THR A 106 16.64 -9.85 -20.95
CA THR A 106 16.73 -9.52 -22.39
C THR A 106 15.46 -9.88 -23.16
N ARG A 107 14.94 -8.93 -23.95
CA ARG A 107 13.82 -9.13 -24.87
C ARG A 107 14.23 -10.01 -26.05
N LYS A 108 13.84 -11.29 -26.02
CA LYS A 108 14.20 -12.29 -27.04
C LYS A 108 13.89 -11.90 -28.50
N SER A 109 12.86 -11.08 -28.74
CA SER A 109 12.45 -10.69 -30.10
C SER A 109 13.31 -9.60 -30.75
N THR A 110 14.15 -8.90 -29.98
CA THR A 110 14.97 -7.77 -30.45
C THR A 110 16.42 -7.82 -29.96
N GLN A 111 16.70 -8.66 -28.95
CA GLN A 111 17.90 -8.64 -28.12
C GLN A 111 18.09 -7.35 -27.30
N THR A 112 17.06 -6.50 -27.15
CA THR A 112 17.09 -5.34 -26.24
C THR A 112 17.27 -5.82 -24.81
N VAL A 113 18.30 -5.34 -24.11
CA VAL A 113 18.46 -5.59 -22.67
C VAL A 113 17.59 -4.60 -21.91
N LEU A 114 16.64 -5.11 -21.11
CA LEU A 114 15.62 -4.33 -20.42
C LEU A 114 16.06 -3.88 -19.02
N PHE A 115 16.91 -4.67 -18.38
CA PHE A 115 17.41 -4.45 -17.04
C PHE A 115 18.73 -5.21 -16.90
N ASP A 116 19.81 -4.52 -16.53
CA ASP A 116 21.16 -5.07 -16.51
C ASP A 116 21.90 -4.64 -15.23
N THR A 117 22.15 -5.60 -14.33
CA THR A 117 22.78 -5.31 -13.05
C THR A 117 24.30 -5.49 -13.06
N SER A 118 24.95 -5.60 -14.24
CA SER A 118 26.42 -5.74 -14.31
C SER A 118 27.18 -4.42 -14.02
N LEU A 119 26.46 -3.36 -13.67
CA LEU A 119 27.00 -2.19 -12.97
C LEU A 119 27.47 -2.53 -11.54
N GLY A 120 27.04 -3.67 -11.00
CA GLY A 120 27.29 -4.08 -9.61
C GLY A 120 26.37 -3.35 -8.63
N GLY A 121 26.80 -3.22 -7.37
CA GLY A 121 26.07 -2.47 -6.35
C GLY A 121 24.85 -3.19 -5.72
N LEU A 122 24.68 -4.50 -5.95
CA LEU A 122 23.82 -5.34 -5.12
C LEU A 122 24.40 -5.39 -3.70
N ILE A 123 23.60 -4.98 -2.71
CA ILE A 123 23.92 -5.00 -1.27
C ILE A 123 22.71 -5.59 -0.55
N PHE A 124 22.91 -6.41 0.50
CA PHE A 124 21.81 -7.16 1.13
C PHE A 124 22.10 -7.45 2.63
N SER A 125 21.60 -6.58 3.51
CA SER A 125 21.50 -6.80 4.97
C SER A 125 20.03 -6.69 5.44
N ASP A 126 19.75 -7.03 6.70
CA ASP A 126 18.40 -7.02 7.29
C ASP A 126 17.64 -5.70 7.10
N LYS A 127 18.34 -4.57 7.31
CA LYS A 127 17.77 -3.21 7.24
C LYS A 127 18.35 -2.34 6.11
N PHE A 128 19.06 -2.95 5.15
CA PHE A 128 19.47 -2.26 3.92
C PHE A 128 19.65 -3.23 2.76
N ILE A 129 18.82 -3.09 1.73
CA ILE A 129 18.95 -3.80 0.46
C ILE A 129 19.03 -2.76 -0.67
N GLN A 130 20.01 -2.91 -1.55
CA GLN A 130 20.16 -2.08 -2.76
C GLN A 130 20.32 -2.97 -3.99
N ILE A 131 19.75 -2.54 -5.12
CA ILE A 131 20.05 -3.07 -6.45
C ILE A 131 20.19 -1.91 -7.44
N ALA A 132 21.19 -1.96 -8.32
CA ALA A 132 21.39 -1.00 -9.39
C ALA A 132 21.33 -1.69 -10.75
N ALA A 133 20.82 -0.98 -11.76
CA ALA A 133 20.75 -1.48 -13.13
C ALA A 133 20.88 -0.36 -14.17
N THR A 134 21.48 -0.67 -15.32
CA THR A 134 21.34 0.15 -16.54
C THR A 134 20.09 -0.26 -17.32
N LEU A 135 19.58 0.67 -18.13
CA LEU A 135 18.25 0.63 -18.73
C LEU A 135 18.31 0.89 -20.25
N PRO A 136 17.37 0.37 -21.06
CA PRO A 136 17.39 0.54 -22.52
C PRO A 136 17.06 1.95 -23.01
N SER A 137 16.48 2.82 -22.18
CA SER A 137 16.18 4.20 -22.54
C SER A 137 16.00 5.11 -21.31
N ASP A 138 15.86 6.41 -21.55
CA ASP A 138 15.52 7.43 -20.57
C ASP A 138 14.00 7.66 -20.44
N LYS A 139 13.17 6.89 -21.15
CA LYS A 139 11.71 7.10 -21.28
C LYS A 139 10.95 6.31 -20.21
N MET A 140 11.21 6.61 -18.94
CA MET A 140 10.56 5.99 -17.79
C MET A 140 9.33 6.80 -17.33
N TYR A 141 8.30 6.08 -16.90
CA TYR A 141 7.01 6.58 -16.43
C TYR A 141 6.56 5.75 -15.22
N GLY A 142 5.90 6.34 -14.22
CA GLY A 142 5.45 5.64 -13.00
C GLY A 142 6.18 6.09 -11.74
N TRP A 143 6.36 5.17 -10.79
CA TRP A 143 6.65 5.40 -9.36
C TRP A 143 5.56 6.20 -8.63
N GLY A 144 5.59 6.16 -7.30
CA GLY A 144 4.73 7.01 -6.46
C GLY A 144 4.57 6.53 -5.01
N GLU A 145 3.87 7.28 -4.17
CA GLU A 145 3.20 8.54 -4.52
C GLU A 145 4.07 9.78 -4.24
N ASN A 146 4.21 10.63 -5.26
CA ASN A 146 5.06 11.83 -5.28
C ASN A 146 4.48 12.85 -6.28
N VAL A 147 4.77 14.15 -6.10
CA VAL A 147 4.52 15.13 -7.17
C VAL A 147 5.64 15.03 -8.21
N HIS A 148 5.32 14.52 -9.40
CA HIS A 148 6.23 14.51 -10.55
C HIS A 148 5.99 15.73 -11.44
N PRO A 149 6.96 16.67 -11.59
CA PRO A 149 6.78 17.87 -12.44
C PRO A 149 6.60 17.57 -13.94
N ASN A 150 6.94 16.36 -14.38
CA ASN A 150 6.72 15.86 -15.73
C ASN A 150 6.33 14.37 -15.65
N LEU A 151 5.49 13.90 -16.58
CA LEU A 151 5.08 12.49 -16.63
C LEU A 151 6.25 11.53 -16.96
N LYS A 152 7.23 12.00 -17.76
CA LYS A 152 8.50 11.31 -18.01
C LYS A 152 9.52 11.72 -16.95
N HIS A 153 10.20 10.73 -16.36
CA HIS A 153 11.29 10.98 -15.41
C HIS A 153 12.54 11.60 -16.04
N ASP A 154 13.30 12.32 -15.20
CA ASP A 154 14.56 12.96 -15.54
C ASP A 154 15.75 12.03 -15.26
N PHE A 155 16.61 11.83 -16.26
CA PHE A 155 17.87 11.06 -16.18
C PHE A 155 19.11 11.93 -16.43
N THR A 156 18.96 13.25 -16.58
CA THR A 156 20.09 14.17 -16.80
C THR A 156 20.96 14.39 -15.56
N ARG A 157 20.45 14.00 -14.39
CA ARG A 157 21.03 14.16 -13.05
C ARG A 157 20.53 13.07 -12.11
N TYR A 158 21.22 12.91 -10.99
CA TYR A 158 20.76 12.05 -9.89
C TYR A 158 19.51 12.64 -9.23
N THR A 159 18.38 11.91 -9.27
CA THR A 159 17.12 12.32 -8.63
C THR A 159 16.55 11.17 -7.81
N THR A 160 16.50 11.33 -6.48
CA THR A 160 15.98 10.32 -5.55
C THR A 160 14.55 10.64 -5.13
N TRP A 161 13.62 9.73 -5.42
CA TRP A 161 12.23 9.75 -4.98
C TRP A 161 12.03 8.83 -3.79
N ALA A 162 11.43 9.34 -2.71
CA ALA A 162 11.04 8.55 -1.56
C ALA A 162 9.70 7.84 -1.81
N ILE A 163 9.55 6.61 -1.32
CA ILE A 163 8.30 5.85 -1.39
C ILE A 163 8.06 5.21 -0.01
N PHE A 164 7.14 5.80 0.76
CA PHE A 164 6.68 5.35 2.06
C PHE A 164 5.36 6.09 2.37
N ALA A 165 4.35 5.42 2.92
CA ALA A 165 3.04 6.06 3.09
C ALA A 165 3.10 7.22 4.11
N ARG A 166 2.71 8.44 3.72
CA ARG A 166 2.81 9.63 4.59
C ARG A 166 1.70 10.64 4.33
N ASP A 167 1.15 11.17 5.42
CA ASP A 167 0.34 12.38 5.39
C ASP A 167 1.24 13.59 5.14
N GLU A 168 1.20 14.12 3.92
CA GLU A 168 1.91 15.33 3.49
C GLU A 168 1.11 15.94 2.33
N TRP A 169 0.98 17.27 2.27
CA TRP A 169 0.31 17.92 1.14
C TRP A 169 1.15 17.85 -0.15
N PRO A 170 0.51 17.72 -1.34
CA PRO A 170 1.21 17.71 -2.61
C PRO A 170 1.75 19.10 -2.94
N ASP A 171 3.06 19.27 -2.86
CA ASP A 171 3.76 20.50 -3.19
C ASP A 171 4.34 20.43 -4.62
N SER A 172 3.79 21.26 -5.52
CA SER A 172 4.23 21.39 -6.92
C SER A 172 5.12 22.59 -7.19
N ASP A 173 5.59 23.32 -6.16
CA ASP A 173 6.51 24.44 -6.32
C ASP A 173 7.95 23.93 -6.54
N GLY A 174 8.23 23.54 -7.78
CA GLY A 174 9.51 23.00 -8.23
C GLY A 174 9.64 21.49 -8.06
N LEU A 175 10.87 21.01 -7.83
CA LEU A 175 11.17 19.58 -7.67
C LEU A 175 11.18 19.19 -6.19
N LYS A 176 10.01 18.79 -5.68
CA LYS A 176 9.86 18.20 -4.34
C LYS A 176 9.78 16.69 -4.47
N THR A 177 10.76 15.95 -3.93
CA THR A 177 10.81 14.48 -4.00
C THR A 177 10.34 13.78 -2.71
N LYS A 178 9.50 14.49 -1.96
CA LYS A 178 8.78 14.00 -0.77
C LYS A 178 7.84 12.85 -1.16
N ASN A 179 7.75 11.83 -0.32
CA ASN A 179 6.71 10.80 -0.37
C ASN A 179 5.39 11.35 0.19
N LEU A 180 4.29 10.93 -0.43
CA LEU A 180 2.91 11.25 -0.08
C LEU A 180 2.17 9.97 0.38
N TYR A 181 0.86 9.93 0.14
CA TYR A 181 -0.06 8.91 0.64
C TYR A 181 0.31 7.49 0.20
N GLY A 182 0.30 7.21 -1.11
CA GLY A 182 0.47 5.87 -1.66
C GLY A 182 1.90 5.32 -1.73
N GLN A 183 2.03 4.01 -1.92
CA GLN A 183 3.30 3.32 -2.18
C GLN A 183 3.19 2.44 -3.43
N HIS A 184 3.74 2.93 -4.54
CA HIS A 184 3.64 2.37 -5.89
C HIS A 184 5.01 2.07 -6.52
N PRO A 185 5.66 0.94 -6.16
CA PRO A 185 6.95 0.51 -6.73
C PRO A 185 6.82 -0.11 -8.14
N PHE A 186 6.15 0.57 -9.06
CA PHE A 186 6.00 0.16 -10.46
C PHE A 186 6.44 1.25 -11.42
N TYR A 187 7.20 0.88 -12.45
CA TYR A 187 7.46 1.74 -13.61
C TYR A 187 7.19 1.02 -14.94
N MET A 188 6.93 1.84 -15.97
CA MET A 188 6.90 1.47 -17.37
C MET A 188 8.00 2.22 -18.12
N MET A 189 8.58 1.61 -19.15
CA MET A 189 9.59 2.24 -19.99
C MET A 189 9.35 1.96 -21.48
N LEU A 190 9.52 3.00 -22.31
CA LEU A 190 9.51 2.88 -23.77
C LEU A 190 10.92 2.61 -24.30
N GLU A 191 11.12 1.48 -24.96
CA GLU A 191 12.38 1.06 -25.56
C GLU A 191 12.74 1.88 -26.83
N PRO A 192 14.01 1.83 -27.29
CA PRO A 192 14.46 2.56 -28.48
C PRO A 192 13.67 2.23 -29.76
N ASP A 193 13.09 1.03 -29.86
CA ASP A 193 12.31 0.57 -31.02
C ASP A 193 10.80 0.82 -30.89
N GLY A 194 10.36 1.55 -29.86
CA GLY A 194 8.97 1.90 -29.59
C GLY A 194 8.16 0.83 -28.86
N LYS A 195 8.74 -0.33 -28.49
CA LYS A 195 8.09 -1.28 -27.58
C LYS A 195 8.09 -0.75 -26.15
N ALA A 196 7.27 -1.34 -25.29
CA ALA A 196 7.22 -1.08 -23.87
C ALA A 196 7.51 -2.35 -23.06
N HIS A 197 8.12 -2.15 -21.89
CA HIS A 197 8.06 -3.08 -20.77
C HIS A 197 7.72 -2.33 -19.49
N GLY A 198 7.43 -3.05 -18.41
CA GLY A 198 7.34 -2.49 -17.07
C GLY A 198 7.95 -3.41 -16.03
N VAL A 199 8.27 -2.85 -14.87
CA VAL A 199 8.81 -3.58 -13.72
C VAL A 199 8.08 -3.15 -12.46
N PHE A 200 7.57 -4.12 -11.70
CA PHE A 200 7.01 -3.94 -10.36
C PHE A 200 7.94 -4.58 -9.34
N ILE A 201 8.16 -3.95 -8.18
CA ILE A 201 8.97 -4.50 -7.08
C ILE A 201 8.07 -4.67 -5.85
N LEU A 202 7.65 -5.91 -5.56
CA LEU A 202 6.74 -6.21 -4.45
C LEU A 202 7.47 -6.10 -3.10
N ASN A 203 7.50 -4.90 -2.55
CA ASN A 203 8.05 -4.59 -1.22
C ASN A 203 7.20 -3.48 -0.54
N SER A 204 6.99 -3.62 0.78
CA SER A 204 6.15 -2.76 1.62
C SER A 204 6.91 -1.96 2.68
N ASN A 205 8.22 -2.20 2.85
CA ASN A 205 9.07 -1.33 3.68
C ASN A 205 9.25 0.06 3.03
N ALA A 206 9.78 1.02 3.79
CA ALA A 206 10.21 2.29 3.22
C ALA A 206 11.32 2.06 2.17
N GLN A 207 11.16 2.65 1.00
CA GLN A 207 12.05 2.44 -0.14
C GLN A 207 12.27 3.75 -0.89
N GLU A 208 13.30 3.78 -1.74
CA GLU A 208 13.59 4.93 -2.59
C GLU A 208 14.17 4.49 -3.93
N VAL A 209 13.95 5.33 -4.95
CA VAL A 209 14.44 5.11 -6.30
C VAL A 209 15.22 6.32 -6.79
N THR A 210 16.47 6.10 -7.21
CA THR A 210 17.32 7.13 -7.79
C THR A 210 17.42 6.89 -9.30
N THR A 211 16.91 7.82 -10.12
CA THR A 211 17.27 7.90 -11.54
C THR A 211 18.63 8.57 -11.69
N ALA A 212 19.44 8.13 -12.67
CA ALA A 212 20.79 8.62 -12.87
C ALA A 212 21.21 8.62 -14.36
N PRO A 213 22.18 9.47 -14.78
CA PRO A 213 22.78 9.40 -16.10
C PRO A 213 23.37 8.00 -16.39
N GLY A 214 23.09 7.47 -17.58
CA GLY A 214 23.43 6.09 -17.94
C GLY A 214 22.69 5.59 -19.19
N PRO A 215 21.34 5.63 -19.22
CA PRO A 215 20.43 5.83 -18.08
C PRO A 215 20.47 4.65 -17.11
N ALA A 216 20.41 4.95 -15.82
CA ALA A 216 20.47 3.96 -14.75
C ALA A 216 19.41 4.20 -13.66
N LEU A 217 19.04 3.12 -12.97
CA LEU A 217 18.15 3.09 -11.82
C LEU A 217 18.89 2.47 -10.63
N ILE A 218 18.80 3.10 -9.47
CA ILE A 218 19.22 2.50 -8.19
C ILE A 218 18.00 2.43 -7.29
N TYR A 219 17.59 1.22 -6.90
CA TYR A 219 16.54 0.99 -5.92
C TYR A 219 17.18 0.66 -4.57
N ARG A 220 16.66 1.24 -3.48
CA ARG A 220 17.03 0.94 -2.09
C ARG A 220 15.78 0.69 -1.26
N THR A 221 15.86 -0.20 -0.28
CA THR A 221 14.81 -0.44 0.72
C THR A 221 15.44 -0.83 2.05
N ILE A 222 14.75 -0.55 3.16
CA ILE A 222 15.22 -0.85 4.52
C ILE A 222 14.68 -2.18 5.07
N GLY A 223 14.22 -3.08 4.20
CA GLY A 223 13.80 -4.42 4.63
C GLY A 223 13.13 -5.24 3.53
N GLY A 224 12.48 -6.33 3.95
CA GLY A 224 11.73 -7.21 3.06
C GLY A 224 12.64 -8.09 2.20
N ILE A 225 12.43 -8.06 0.89
CA ILE A 225 13.14 -8.81 -0.15
C ILE A 225 13.10 -8.03 -1.47
N LEU A 226 13.85 -8.47 -2.48
CA LEU A 226 13.68 -8.01 -3.86
C LEU A 226 12.79 -9.01 -4.60
N ASP A 227 11.49 -8.74 -4.74
CA ASP A 227 10.55 -9.59 -5.50
C ASP A 227 10.02 -8.83 -6.72
N MET A 228 10.74 -8.95 -7.84
CA MET A 228 10.60 -8.11 -9.03
C MET A 228 9.77 -8.83 -10.11
N TYR A 229 8.92 -8.11 -10.84
CA TYR A 229 8.04 -8.65 -11.87
C TYR A 229 8.18 -7.83 -13.16
N PHE A 230 8.70 -8.46 -14.21
CA PHE A 230 8.99 -7.88 -15.52
C PHE A 230 7.87 -8.23 -16.52
N PHE A 231 7.18 -7.21 -17.02
CA PHE A 231 6.05 -7.29 -17.94
C PHE A 231 6.50 -6.88 -19.36
N PRO A 232 6.65 -7.81 -20.32
CA PRO A 232 7.31 -7.51 -21.60
C PRO A 232 6.45 -6.84 -22.68
N GLY A 233 5.21 -6.39 -22.41
CA GLY A 233 4.38 -5.72 -23.42
C GLY A 233 4.04 -6.65 -24.62
N PRO A 234 4.19 -6.21 -25.89
CA PRO A 234 4.99 -5.07 -26.36
C PRO A 234 4.37 -3.66 -26.31
N THR A 235 3.06 -3.42 -26.17
CA THR A 235 2.54 -2.03 -26.05
C THR A 235 2.41 -1.54 -24.59
N PRO A 236 2.37 -0.22 -24.32
CA PRO A 236 2.06 0.32 -22.99
C PRO A 236 0.79 -0.27 -22.36
N GLU A 237 -0.28 -0.40 -23.15
CA GLU A 237 -1.55 -0.97 -22.70
C GLU A 237 -1.42 -2.47 -22.41
N GLU A 238 -0.56 -3.20 -23.13
CA GLU A 238 -0.25 -4.60 -22.82
C GLU A 238 0.58 -4.75 -21.55
N VAL A 239 1.54 -3.86 -21.28
CA VAL A 239 2.27 -3.80 -20.00
C VAL A 239 1.28 -3.59 -18.85
N THR A 240 0.40 -2.60 -18.95
CA THR A 240 -0.64 -2.34 -17.93
C THR A 240 -1.61 -3.52 -17.79
N LYS A 241 -2.02 -4.18 -18.88
CA LYS A 241 -2.85 -5.41 -18.81
C LYS A 241 -2.13 -6.58 -18.12
N GLN A 242 -0.83 -6.74 -18.31
CA GLN A 242 -0.02 -7.79 -17.67
C GLN A 242 0.17 -7.50 -16.17
N TYR A 243 0.39 -6.24 -15.81
CA TYR A 243 0.46 -5.75 -14.44
C TYR A 243 -0.87 -5.93 -13.68
N LEU A 244 -1.99 -5.47 -14.25
CA LEU A 244 -3.34 -5.66 -13.69
C LEU A 244 -3.83 -7.12 -13.72
N ALA A 245 -3.16 -8.01 -14.46
CA ALA A 245 -3.40 -9.45 -14.38
C ALA A 245 -2.64 -10.12 -13.24
N LEU A 246 -1.49 -9.57 -12.82
CA LEU A 246 -0.75 -10.01 -11.65
C LEU A 246 -1.39 -9.49 -10.36
N ILE A 247 -1.52 -8.16 -10.24
CA ILE A 247 -1.98 -7.55 -8.99
C ILE A 247 -3.48 -7.81 -8.82
N GLY A 248 -4.28 -7.28 -9.73
CA GLY A 248 -5.73 -7.22 -9.68
C GLY A 248 -6.25 -6.18 -10.67
N LYS A 249 -7.49 -6.33 -11.12
CA LYS A 249 -8.16 -5.32 -11.95
C LYS A 249 -8.83 -4.28 -11.04
N PRO A 250 -8.95 -3.01 -11.47
CA PRO A 250 -9.73 -2.01 -10.74
C PRO A 250 -11.16 -2.49 -10.48
N ALA A 251 -11.72 -2.12 -9.34
CA ALA A 251 -13.13 -2.35 -9.04
C ALA A 251 -14.00 -1.61 -10.07
N LEU A 252 -15.15 -2.21 -10.43
CA LEU A 252 -16.13 -1.57 -11.31
C LEU A 252 -17.08 -0.73 -10.44
N PRO A 253 -17.00 0.62 -10.44
CA PRO A 253 -17.80 1.44 -9.55
C PRO A 253 -19.30 1.37 -9.89
N ALA A 254 -20.12 1.94 -9.02
CA ALA A 254 -21.48 2.32 -9.36
C ALA A 254 -21.49 3.41 -10.46
N TYR A 255 -22.51 3.39 -11.33
CA TYR A 255 -22.58 4.37 -12.44
C TYR A 255 -22.67 5.82 -11.94
N TRP A 256 -23.39 6.05 -10.84
CA TRP A 256 -23.56 7.38 -10.22
C TRP A 256 -22.25 8.00 -9.73
N ALA A 257 -21.24 7.18 -9.38
CA ALA A 257 -19.96 7.67 -8.87
C ALA A 257 -19.08 8.28 -9.97
N LEU A 258 -19.46 8.13 -11.25
CA LEU A 258 -18.89 8.85 -12.39
C LEU A 258 -19.48 10.26 -12.57
N GLY A 259 -20.55 10.58 -11.85
CA GLY A 259 -21.19 11.89 -11.84
C GLY A 259 -20.44 12.92 -10.99
N TYR A 260 -20.88 14.18 -11.05
CA TYR A 260 -20.25 15.24 -10.28
C TYR A 260 -20.54 15.09 -8.78
N GLN A 261 -19.54 15.39 -7.95
CA GLN A 261 -19.59 15.24 -6.50
C GLN A 261 -19.23 16.57 -5.83
N LEU A 262 -19.97 16.94 -4.79
CA LEU A 262 -19.74 18.17 -4.02
C LEU A 262 -19.32 17.83 -2.59
N SER A 263 -18.09 18.21 -2.22
CA SER A 263 -17.49 18.02 -0.89
C SER A 263 -16.91 19.34 -0.34
N ARG A 264 -16.67 19.36 0.97
CA ARG A 264 -15.93 20.42 1.70
C ARG A 264 -15.70 19.96 3.15
N TRP A 265 -14.47 20.13 3.63
CA TRP A 265 -14.15 20.23 5.06
C TRP A 265 -14.54 21.62 5.59
N GLY A 266 -15.25 21.68 6.72
CA GLY A 266 -15.72 22.91 7.36
C GLY A 266 -17.16 23.30 7.02
N TYR A 267 -18.09 22.33 6.89
CA TYR A 267 -19.53 22.62 6.90
C TYR A 267 -20.01 22.83 8.36
N LYS A 268 -20.50 24.03 8.70
CA LYS A 268 -20.82 24.39 10.11
C LYS A 268 -22.09 23.74 10.65
N SER A 269 -22.96 23.26 9.75
CA SER A 269 -24.19 22.53 10.03
C SER A 269 -24.73 21.85 8.77
N LEU A 270 -25.66 20.91 8.97
CA LEU A 270 -26.45 20.31 7.89
C LEU A 270 -27.22 21.35 7.05
N ASP A 271 -27.63 22.48 7.63
CA ASP A 271 -28.41 23.49 6.90
C ASP A 271 -27.55 24.36 5.99
N GLU A 272 -26.29 24.64 6.36
CA GLU A 272 -25.30 25.23 5.43
C GLU A 272 -24.99 24.27 4.28
N MET A 273 -24.92 22.96 4.55
CA MET A 273 -24.77 21.93 3.51
C MET A 273 -25.96 21.91 2.54
N LYS A 274 -27.20 21.96 3.05
CA LYS A 274 -28.42 22.07 2.24
C LYS A 274 -28.42 23.31 1.35
N GLU A 275 -28.15 24.49 1.90
CA GLU A 275 -28.09 25.75 1.14
C GLU A 275 -27.07 25.65 -0.01
N ILE A 276 -25.90 25.09 0.29
CA ILE A 276 -24.81 24.91 -0.68
C ILE A 276 -25.16 23.89 -1.77
N VAL A 277 -25.98 22.87 -1.48
CA VAL A 277 -26.47 21.92 -2.49
C VAL A 277 -27.59 22.54 -3.32
N GLU A 278 -28.62 23.13 -2.70
CA GLU A 278 -29.78 23.67 -3.43
C GLU A 278 -29.40 24.81 -4.38
N ARG A 279 -28.45 25.68 -4.01
CA ARG A 279 -27.97 26.74 -4.92
C ARG A 279 -27.27 26.19 -6.17
N ASN A 280 -26.60 25.03 -6.08
CA ASN A 280 -25.99 24.37 -7.25
C ASN A 280 -27.05 23.76 -8.15
N VAL A 281 -28.05 23.08 -7.56
CA VAL A 281 -29.19 22.51 -8.29
C VAL A 281 -30.01 23.63 -8.96
N ALA A 282 -30.27 24.74 -8.28
CA ALA A 282 -30.97 25.91 -8.81
C ALA A 282 -30.19 26.64 -9.92
N ALA A 283 -28.85 26.55 -9.90
CA ALA A 283 -27.98 27.02 -10.99
C ALA A 283 -27.94 26.06 -12.19
N GLY A 284 -28.63 24.91 -12.14
CA GLY A 284 -28.65 23.91 -13.20
C GLY A 284 -27.36 23.08 -13.33
N ILE A 285 -26.51 23.08 -12.30
CA ILE A 285 -25.27 22.30 -12.27
C ILE A 285 -25.63 20.82 -12.05
N PRO A 286 -25.24 19.89 -12.94
CA PRO A 286 -25.42 18.46 -12.72
C PRO A 286 -24.67 18.04 -11.44
N LEU A 287 -25.38 17.38 -10.52
CA LEU A 287 -24.83 16.97 -9.22
C LEU A 287 -25.44 15.62 -8.83
N ASP A 288 -24.64 14.56 -8.90
CA ASP A 288 -25.07 13.20 -8.58
C ASP A 288 -24.86 12.89 -7.09
N THR A 289 -23.78 13.41 -6.49
CA THR A 289 -23.31 12.99 -5.15
C THR A 289 -23.05 14.18 -4.24
N ILE A 290 -23.54 14.11 -2.99
CA ILE A 290 -23.08 14.96 -1.89
C ILE A 290 -22.11 14.17 -1.02
N VAL A 291 -21.06 14.83 -0.52
CA VAL A 291 -20.07 14.23 0.37
C VAL A 291 -20.11 14.97 1.71
N ALA A 292 -20.23 14.21 2.80
CA ALA A 292 -20.17 14.74 4.17
C ALA A 292 -18.80 14.44 4.78
N ASP A 293 -18.11 15.51 5.16
CA ASP A 293 -16.79 15.54 5.80
C ASP A 293 -16.92 15.46 7.34
N ILE A 294 -15.81 15.37 8.08
CA ILE A 294 -15.75 15.01 9.52
C ILE A 294 -16.62 15.90 10.43
N ASP A 295 -17.02 17.08 9.96
CA ASP A 295 -17.99 17.97 10.60
C ASP A 295 -19.32 17.27 10.96
N TYR A 296 -19.73 16.23 10.23
CA TYR A 296 -21.02 15.54 10.45
C TYR A 296 -21.06 14.74 11.77
N MET A 297 -19.90 14.36 12.28
CA MET A 297 -19.73 13.53 13.47
C MET A 297 -19.86 14.36 14.76
N ASP A 298 -20.13 13.70 15.88
CA ASP A 298 -19.95 14.29 17.20
C ASP A 298 -18.45 14.30 17.53
N LYS A 299 -17.85 15.49 17.70
CA LYS A 299 -16.41 15.66 18.02
C LYS A 299 -15.48 14.79 17.15
N ARG A 300 -15.76 14.72 15.83
CA ARG A 300 -15.03 13.91 14.82
C ARG A 300 -14.89 12.41 15.16
N LYS A 301 -15.76 11.86 16.01
CA LYS A 301 -15.77 10.42 16.33
C LYS A 301 -16.55 9.64 15.27
N ASP A 302 -15.89 8.68 14.67
CA ASP A 302 -16.46 7.72 13.72
C ASP A 302 -17.80 7.10 14.18
N PHE A 303 -18.69 6.80 13.23
CA PHE A 303 -20.04 6.22 13.44
C PHE A 303 -21.03 7.03 14.30
N THR A 304 -20.71 8.28 14.68
CA THR A 304 -21.61 9.17 15.46
C THR A 304 -22.43 10.12 14.57
N LEU A 305 -23.19 11.05 15.15
CA LEU A 305 -23.78 12.21 14.48
C LEU A 305 -23.70 13.39 15.46
N GLY A 306 -23.16 14.52 15.01
CA GLY A 306 -23.16 15.75 15.80
C GLY A 306 -24.58 16.33 15.94
N GLU A 307 -24.82 17.13 16.99
CA GLU A 307 -26.13 17.73 17.29
C GLU A 307 -26.75 18.44 16.06
N LYS A 308 -25.94 19.24 15.35
CA LYS A 308 -26.30 19.99 14.13
C LYS A 308 -26.52 19.13 12.88
N TRP A 309 -26.33 17.82 12.99
CA TRP A 309 -26.38 16.83 11.90
C TRP A 309 -27.35 15.68 12.17
N THR A 310 -28.08 15.72 13.28
CA THR A 310 -29.14 14.76 13.64
C THR A 310 -30.19 14.55 12.54
N GLY A 311 -30.46 15.57 11.71
CA GLY A 311 -31.36 15.48 10.55
C GLY A 311 -30.74 14.90 9.26
N LEU A 312 -29.45 14.51 9.25
CA LEU A 312 -28.77 14.00 8.06
C LEU A 312 -29.46 12.76 7.46
N PRO A 313 -29.93 11.76 8.24
CA PRO A 313 -30.65 10.61 7.70
C PRO A 313 -31.90 10.97 6.88
N ASP A 314 -32.65 12.00 7.27
CA ASP A 314 -33.84 12.43 6.55
C ASP A 314 -33.49 13.29 5.32
N TYR A 315 -32.36 14.00 5.36
CA TYR A 315 -31.82 14.67 4.18
C TYR A 315 -31.30 13.68 3.12
N VAL A 316 -30.63 12.59 3.53
CA VAL A 316 -30.22 11.51 2.61
C VAL A 316 -31.44 10.89 1.92
N LYS A 317 -32.52 10.60 2.67
CA LYS A 317 -33.81 10.15 2.09
C LYS A 317 -34.40 11.18 1.11
N ASN A 318 -34.29 12.48 1.39
CA ASN A 318 -34.75 13.53 0.47
C ASN A 318 -33.96 13.51 -0.85
N ILE A 319 -32.62 13.53 -0.79
CA ILE A 319 -31.81 13.57 -2.01
C ILE A 319 -31.90 12.26 -2.81
N HIS A 320 -32.10 11.11 -2.15
CA HIS A 320 -32.42 9.84 -2.81
C HIS A 320 -33.71 9.91 -3.64
N SER A 321 -34.75 10.61 -3.16
CA SER A 321 -36.00 10.82 -3.91
C SER A 321 -35.82 11.65 -5.19
N ARG A 322 -34.71 12.38 -5.28
CA ARG A 322 -34.30 13.20 -6.43
C ARG A 322 -33.27 12.50 -7.32
N GLY A 323 -32.96 11.23 -7.05
CA GLY A 323 -32.00 10.42 -7.80
C GLY A 323 -30.54 10.54 -7.32
N MET A 324 -30.21 11.55 -6.52
CA MET A 324 -28.87 11.84 -5.98
C MET A 324 -28.40 10.80 -4.94
N LYS A 325 -27.14 10.88 -4.53
CA LYS A 325 -26.43 9.91 -3.68
C LYS A 325 -25.63 10.60 -2.57
N SER A 326 -25.29 9.87 -1.52
CA SER A 326 -24.47 10.36 -0.42
C SER A 326 -23.21 9.50 -0.21
N ILE A 327 -22.08 10.16 -0.02
CA ILE A 327 -20.86 9.60 0.55
C ILE A 327 -20.64 10.23 1.93
N VAL A 328 -20.16 9.45 2.89
CA VAL A 328 -19.65 9.93 4.18
C VAL A 328 -18.17 9.61 4.30
N ILE A 329 -17.40 10.45 4.99
CA ILE A 329 -16.04 10.13 5.44
C ILE A 329 -16.06 9.24 6.69
N TYR A 330 -15.05 8.40 6.83
CA TYR A 330 -14.63 7.71 8.05
C TYR A 330 -13.11 7.79 8.19
N ASP A 331 -12.62 7.95 9.41
CA ASP A 331 -11.20 7.92 9.73
C ASP A 331 -10.86 6.65 10.53
N PRO A 332 -9.77 5.94 10.22
CA PRO A 332 -9.46 4.68 10.89
C PRO A 332 -9.14 4.86 12.39
N ALA A 333 -8.85 6.08 12.87
CA ALA A 333 -8.36 6.31 14.22
C ALA A 333 -9.50 6.47 15.24
N ILE A 334 -9.71 5.44 16.07
CA ILE A 334 -10.88 5.35 16.96
C ILE A 334 -10.56 5.88 18.35
N GLN A 335 -11.23 6.95 18.78
CA GLN A 335 -11.18 7.48 20.15
C GLN A 335 -11.51 6.39 21.18
N VAL A 336 -10.71 6.25 22.26
CA VAL A 336 -10.71 5.03 23.08
C VAL A 336 -11.69 4.97 24.27
N ASP A 337 -12.62 5.91 24.36
CA ASP A 337 -13.55 6.06 25.50
C ASP A 337 -15.04 6.26 25.11
N TYR A 338 -15.42 5.89 23.87
CA TYR A 338 -16.81 5.88 23.42
C TYR A 338 -17.27 4.52 22.86
N GLU A 339 -18.55 4.41 22.52
CA GLU A 339 -19.21 3.12 22.27
C GLU A 339 -18.60 2.27 21.15
N ALA A 340 -18.07 2.85 20.07
CA ALA A 340 -17.54 2.05 18.96
C ALA A 340 -16.25 1.31 19.41
N PHE A 341 -15.42 1.95 20.23
CA PHE A 341 -14.26 1.31 20.86
C PHE A 341 -14.67 0.29 21.94
N GLN A 342 -15.72 0.56 22.71
CA GLN A 342 -16.30 -0.42 23.63
C GLN A 342 -16.74 -1.69 22.86
N ARG A 343 -17.48 -1.52 21.75
CA ARG A 343 -17.91 -2.64 20.88
C ARG A 343 -16.71 -3.38 20.27
N ALA A 344 -15.65 -2.67 19.89
CA ALA A 344 -14.40 -3.28 19.42
C ALA A 344 -13.76 -4.16 20.51
N SER A 345 -13.67 -3.63 21.74
CA SER A 345 -13.11 -4.32 22.90
C SER A 345 -13.94 -5.55 23.29
N ASP A 346 -15.27 -5.41 23.36
CA ASP A 346 -16.22 -6.49 23.67
C ASP A 346 -16.17 -7.63 22.64
N MET A 347 -15.93 -7.30 21.36
CA MET A 347 -15.75 -8.29 20.29
C MET A 347 -14.35 -8.93 20.30
N GLY A 348 -13.38 -8.37 21.03
CA GLY A 348 -11.98 -8.80 21.03
C GLY A 348 -11.19 -8.37 19.79
N ALA A 349 -11.59 -7.27 19.15
CA ALA A 349 -10.90 -6.70 17.99
C ALA A 349 -9.46 -6.29 18.34
N LYS A 350 -8.60 -6.28 17.32
CA LYS A 350 -7.19 -5.92 17.39
C LYS A 350 -6.90 -4.53 16.82
N PHE A 351 -5.91 -3.91 17.42
CA PHE A 351 -5.36 -2.60 17.11
C PHE A 351 -3.84 -2.74 16.99
N VAL A 352 -3.15 -1.73 16.46
CA VAL A 352 -1.68 -1.66 16.52
C VAL A 352 -1.27 -1.65 18.01
N GLU A 353 -0.50 -2.65 18.44
CA GLU A 353 -0.04 -2.78 19.82
C GLU A 353 1.47 -2.44 19.92
N TRP A 354 1.92 -1.97 21.08
CA TRP A 354 3.32 -2.05 21.49
C TRP A 354 3.77 -3.53 21.54
N GLU A 355 5.02 -3.81 21.22
CA GLU A 355 5.55 -5.17 21.26
C GLU A 355 5.56 -5.71 22.70
N ARG A 356 5.93 -4.87 23.68
CA ARG A 356 6.14 -5.25 25.08
C ARG A 356 5.48 -4.26 26.05
N ASN A 357 5.16 -4.74 27.26
CA ASN A 357 4.56 -3.91 28.31
C ASN A 357 5.51 -2.78 28.79
N ASP A 358 6.83 -2.98 28.76
CA ASP A 358 7.82 -1.95 29.18
C ASP A 358 7.93 -0.76 28.21
N GLN A 359 7.23 -0.81 27.07
CA GLN A 359 7.15 0.27 26.08
C GLN A 359 5.88 1.12 26.23
N VAL A 360 4.93 0.71 27.08
CA VAL A 360 3.60 1.35 27.19
C VAL A 360 3.69 2.68 27.97
N PRO A 361 3.28 3.83 27.38
CA PRO A 361 3.22 5.11 28.07
C PRO A 361 2.04 5.14 29.07
N HIS A 362 2.27 4.61 30.27
CA HIS A 362 1.24 4.50 31.31
C HIS A 362 0.65 5.84 31.75
N ASP A 363 1.39 6.95 31.61
CA ASP A 363 0.90 8.31 31.84
C ASP A 363 -0.25 8.72 30.90
N VAL A 364 -0.31 8.12 29.70
CA VAL A 364 -1.41 8.27 28.74
C VAL A 364 -2.40 7.09 28.83
N GLN A 365 -1.90 5.86 28.93
CA GLN A 365 -2.71 4.64 28.94
C GLN A 365 -3.66 4.57 30.14
N ASP A 366 -3.20 5.00 31.32
CA ASP A 366 -3.96 4.91 32.57
C ASP A 366 -5.14 5.90 32.66
N LEU A 367 -5.22 6.88 31.75
CA LEU A 367 -6.33 7.83 31.63
C LEU A 367 -7.63 7.16 31.16
N TYR A 368 -7.54 6.03 30.43
CA TYR A 368 -8.67 5.42 29.74
C TYR A 368 -8.93 3.99 30.23
N ASN A 369 -10.05 3.80 30.93
CA ASN A 369 -10.45 2.51 31.52
C ASN A 369 -10.39 1.31 30.54
N LEU A 370 -10.71 1.53 29.27
CA LEU A 370 -10.76 0.48 28.24
C LEU A 370 -9.37 0.11 27.66
N THR A 371 -8.31 0.87 27.99
CA THR A 371 -6.96 0.63 27.46
C THR A 371 -5.87 0.48 28.52
N LYS A 372 -6.10 0.95 29.76
CA LYS A 372 -5.18 0.93 30.92
C LYS A 372 -4.35 -0.33 31.13
N ASN A 373 -4.92 -1.52 30.89
CA ASN A 373 -4.25 -2.82 31.06
C ASN A 373 -3.94 -3.51 29.71
N THR A 374 -3.76 -2.74 28.64
CA THR A 374 -3.51 -3.23 27.28
C THR A 374 -2.17 -2.74 26.76
N LYS A 375 -1.73 -3.28 25.61
CA LYS A 375 -0.59 -2.75 24.85
C LYS A 375 -1.03 -1.84 23.68
N ILE A 376 -2.28 -1.40 23.61
CA ILE A 376 -2.81 -0.69 22.43
C ILE A 376 -2.07 0.65 22.28
N MET A 377 -1.42 0.86 21.14
CA MET A 377 -0.67 2.07 20.86
C MET A 377 -1.65 3.24 20.66
N LEU A 378 -1.59 4.22 21.57
CA LEU A 378 -2.43 5.41 21.52
C LEU A 378 -1.74 6.54 20.78
N GLY A 379 -2.48 7.12 19.83
CA GLY A 379 -2.08 8.28 19.05
C GLY A 379 -3.10 9.42 19.15
N VAL A 380 -3.00 10.36 18.22
CA VAL A 380 -3.87 11.54 18.10
C VAL A 380 -4.15 11.79 16.62
N VAL A 381 -5.42 11.95 16.26
CA VAL A 381 -5.88 12.40 14.94
C VAL A 381 -6.98 13.44 15.18
N TRP A 382 -8.10 13.47 14.45
CA TRP A 382 -9.16 14.47 14.62
C TRP A 382 -9.99 14.37 15.92
N PRO A 383 -10.29 13.19 16.49
CA PRO A 383 -11.07 13.11 17.73
C PRO A 383 -10.32 13.73 18.92
N ASP A 384 -11.06 14.46 19.76
CA ASP A 384 -10.46 15.31 20.80
C ASP A 384 -9.65 14.54 21.87
N HIS A 385 -9.94 13.25 22.07
CA HIS A 385 -9.18 12.36 22.97
C HIS A 385 -8.35 11.34 22.18
N HIS A 386 -7.34 10.75 22.84
CA HIS A 386 -6.43 9.78 22.22
C HIS A 386 -7.15 8.63 21.48
N THR A 387 -6.57 8.24 20.35
CA THR A 387 -7.13 7.28 19.39
C THR A 387 -6.31 6.00 19.31
N ALA A 388 -6.97 4.87 19.05
CA ALA A 388 -6.36 3.60 18.71
C ALA A 388 -6.57 3.25 17.23
N PHE A 389 -5.63 2.52 16.64
CA PHE A 389 -5.55 2.27 15.20
C PHE A 389 -5.88 0.80 14.89
N PRO A 390 -7.04 0.47 14.30
CA PRO A 390 -7.51 -0.89 14.05
C PRO A 390 -6.55 -1.70 13.19
N ASP A 391 -6.30 -2.93 13.60
CA ASP A 391 -5.50 -3.88 12.85
C ASP A 391 -6.36 -4.57 11.78
N PHE A 392 -6.51 -3.96 10.61
CA PHE A 392 -7.30 -4.50 9.49
C PHE A 392 -6.77 -5.81 8.87
N PHE A 393 -5.64 -6.35 9.36
CA PHE A 393 -5.25 -7.73 9.05
C PHE A 393 -6.01 -8.77 9.88
N ASP A 394 -6.47 -8.42 11.08
CA ASP A 394 -7.23 -9.32 11.93
C ASP A 394 -8.69 -9.48 11.47
N LYS A 395 -9.19 -10.71 11.56
CA LYS A 395 -10.53 -11.11 11.10
C LYS A 395 -11.64 -10.69 12.07
N THR A 396 -11.31 -10.37 13.32
CA THR A 396 -12.26 -9.84 14.30
C THR A 396 -12.36 -8.33 14.18
N THR A 397 -11.25 -7.62 13.98
CA THR A 397 -11.25 -6.21 13.58
C THR A 397 -12.00 -5.97 12.28
N ALA A 398 -11.70 -6.74 11.22
CA ALA A 398 -12.38 -6.61 9.93
C ALA A 398 -13.91 -6.80 10.04
N ARG A 399 -14.34 -7.71 10.93
CA ARG A 399 -15.75 -7.98 11.23
C ARG A 399 -16.39 -6.86 12.06
N TRP A 400 -15.74 -6.40 13.13
CA TRP A 400 -16.19 -5.25 13.93
C TRP A 400 -16.39 -4.01 13.05
N TRP A 401 -15.42 -3.67 12.21
CA TRP A 401 -15.52 -2.55 11.26
C TRP A 401 -16.70 -2.72 10.29
N SER A 402 -16.92 -3.95 9.81
CA SER A 402 -18.07 -4.27 8.96
C SER A 402 -19.42 -4.14 9.69
N GLU A 403 -19.47 -4.50 10.98
CA GLU A 403 -20.67 -4.37 11.81
C GLU A 403 -20.97 -2.91 12.19
N GLU A 404 -19.95 -2.06 12.41
CA GLU A 404 -20.15 -0.62 12.62
C GLU A 404 -20.56 0.11 11.34
N ILE A 405 -19.94 -0.19 10.19
CA ILE A 405 -20.39 0.29 8.87
C ILE A 405 -21.85 -0.12 8.63
N ALA A 406 -22.22 -1.39 8.84
CA ALA A 406 -23.61 -1.83 8.65
C ALA A 406 -24.59 -1.18 9.65
N ARG A 407 -24.15 -0.89 10.87
CA ARG A 407 -24.93 -0.19 11.91
C ARG A 407 -25.21 1.26 11.50
N ASP A 408 -24.20 1.97 11.02
CA ASP A 408 -24.30 3.38 10.69
C ASP A 408 -24.89 3.63 9.29
N GLN A 409 -24.61 2.76 8.31
CA GLN A 409 -25.30 2.76 7.01
C GLN A 409 -26.82 2.62 7.21
N LYS A 410 -27.26 1.72 8.12
CA LYS A 410 -28.67 1.56 8.47
C LYS A 410 -29.29 2.79 9.16
N LYS A 411 -28.46 3.64 9.78
CA LYS A 411 -28.83 4.88 10.49
C LYS A 411 -28.90 6.09 9.54
N ILE A 412 -27.90 6.26 8.67
CA ILE A 412 -27.74 7.42 7.77
C ILE A 412 -28.30 7.16 6.36
N GLY A 413 -28.08 5.96 5.80
CA GLY A 413 -28.57 5.57 4.47
C GLY A 413 -27.64 5.90 3.30
N TYR A 414 -26.35 6.15 3.53
CA TYR A 414 -25.38 6.50 2.47
C TYR A 414 -25.15 5.38 1.44
N ASP A 415 -24.59 5.76 0.28
CA ASP A 415 -24.37 4.89 -0.90
C ASP A 415 -22.89 4.54 -1.13
N GLY A 416 -21.98 5.31 -0.55
CA GLY A 416 -20.52 5.11 -0.65
C GLY A 416 -19.79 5.65 0.57
N ILE A 417 -18.49 5.33 0.65
CA ILE A 417 -17.61 5.71 1.77
C ILE A 417 -16.35 6.39 1.21
N TRP A 418 -15.86 7.38 1.92
CA TRP A 418 -14.50 7.91 1.80
C TRP A 418 -13.74 7.50 3.07
N ILE A 419 -12.60 6.83 2.93
CA ILE A 419 -11.65 6.58 4.02
C ILE A 419 -10.43 7.47 3.83
N ASP A 420 -10.07 8.19 4.88
CA ASP A 420 -8.96 9.16 4.87
C ASP A 420 -8.00 8.86 6.05
N MET A 421 -6.94 9.66 6.19
CA MET A 421 -5.97 9.57 7.30
C MET A 421 -5.29 8.18 7.41
N ASN A 422 -5.30 7.38 6.34
CA ASN A 422 -5.10 5.93 6.38
C ASN A 422 -3.73 5.43 5.91
N GLU A 423 -2.72 6.29 5.91
CA GLU A 423 -1.32 5.89 5.71
C GLU A 423 -0.72 4.92 6.77
N PRO A 424 -1.16 4.83 8.05
CA PRO A 424 -1.99 5.77 8.80
C PRO A 424 -1.23 7.08 9.09
N ALA A 425 -2.00 8.14 9.28
CA ALA A 425 -1.54 9.42 9.81
C ALA A 425 -1.56 9.41 11.35
N ASN A 426 -0.67 10.18 11.98
CA ASN A 426 -0.75 10.49 13.42
C ASN A 426 -0.21 11.90 13.68
N PHE A 427 -0.94 12.73 14.42
CA PHE A 427 -0.53 14.10 14.69
C PHE A 427 0.58 14.17 15.75
N GLY A 428 1.60 14.98 15.44
CA GLY A 428 2.62 15.41 16.41
C GLY A 428 3.56 14.33 16.94
N THR A 429 3.73 13.18 16.28
CA THR A 429 4.56 12.09 16.83
C THR A 429 5.97 12.58 17.22
N ASN A 430 6.35 12.34 18.48
CA ASN A 430 7.54 12.87 19.17
C ASN A 430 7.54 14.39 19.49
N GLU A 431 6.74 15.23 18.85
CA GLU A 431 6.74 16.70 19.02
C GLU A 431 6.28 17.15 20.41
N HIS A 432 6.90 18.19 20.98
CA HIS A 432 6.54 18.72 22.30
C HIS A 432 5.37 19.72 22.27
N HIS A 433 5.11 20.33 21.12
CA HIS A 433 4.07 21.34 20.92
C HIS A 433 3.58 21.28 19.46
N PRO A 434 2.76 20.27 19.11
CA PRO A 434 2.23 20.11 17.76
C PRO A 434 1.23 21.23 17.44
N TRP A 435 0.91 21.39 16.16
CA TRP A 435 0.03 22.44 15.65
C TRP A 435 -1.34 22.51 16.36
N TYR A 436 -1.90 21.37 16.79
CA TYR A 436 -3.21 21.31 17.42
C TYR A 436 -3.23 21.84 18.87
N PHE A 437 -2.07 22.12 19.49
CA PHE A 437 -2.02 22.78 20.81
C PHE A 437 -2.43 24.26 20.75
N ASP A 438 -2.36 24.87 19.57
CA ASP A 438 -2.79 26.24 19.29
C ASP A 438 -4.19 26.31 18.63
N ASP A 439 -4.83 25.16 18.35
CA ASP A 439 -6.16 25.08 17.74
C ASP A 439 -7.25 25.10 18.83
N PRO A 440 -8.08 26.17 18.93
CA PRO A 440 -9.13 26.27 19.95
C PRO A 440 -10.31 25.31 19.73
N THR A 441 -10.25 24.46 18.71
CA THR A 441 -11.25 23.44 18.40
C THR A 441 -10.78 22.02 18.68
N HIS A 442 -9.57 21.80 19.20
CA HIS A 442 -9.02 20.50 19.61
C HIS A 442 -8.61 20.54 21.09
N ASP A 443 -8.69 19.43 21.81
CA ASP A 443 -8.18 19.35 23.19
C ASP A 443 -6.66 19.07 23.20
N ASN A 444 -5.91 19.67 24.12
CA ASN A 444 -4.43 19.57 24.15
C ASN A 444 -3.93 18.23 24.75
N VAL A 445 -4.13 17.14 24.00
CA VAL A 445 -3.71 15.78 24.35
C VAL A 445 -2.24 15.49 24.03
N THR A 446 -1.58 14.72 24.90
CA THR A 446 -0.16 14.33 24.78
C THR A 446 0.13 13.60 23.47
N THR A 447 1.20 13.97 22.76
CA THR A 447 1.61 13.27 21.54
C THR A 447 2.27 11.92 21.82
N LEU A 448 2.01 10.95 20.93
CA LEU A 448 2.71 9.66 20.90
C LEU A 448 4.23 9.85 20.91
N LYS A 449 4.93 9.17 21.82
CA LYS A 449 6.39 9.16 21.93
C LYS A 449 6.95 7.80 21.52
N CYS A 450 7.74 7.78 20.46
CA CYS A 450 8.41 6.60 19.93
C CYS A 450 9.87 6.51 20.45
N PRO A 451 10.47 5.31 20.52
CA PRO A 451 11.85 5.15 20.94
C PRO A 451 12.82 5.75 19.90
N VAL A 452 13.26 6.99 20.11
CA VAL A 452 14.18 7.71 19.19
C VAL A 452 15.51 8.13 19.85
N VAL A 453 15.93 7.39 20.88
CA VAL A 453 17.22 7.57 21.56
C VAL A 453 18.32 6.84 20.80
N GLU A 454 19.41 7.55 20.46
CA GLU A 454 20.54 6.98 19.73
C GLU A 454 21.22 5.85 20.53
N GLY A 455 21.47 4.70 19.89
CA GLY A 455 21.94 3.48 20.56
C GLY A 455 20.90 2.77 21.45
N GLY A 456 19.67 3.29 21.55
CA GLY A 456 18.58 2.66 22.30
C GLY A 456 18.08 1.39 21.59
N ARG A 457 17.88 0.31 22.35
CA ARG A 457 17.50 -1.03 21.83
C ARG A 457 16.33 -0.99 20.85
N ASP A 458 15.26 -0.30 21.19
CA ASP A 458 14.04 -0.28 20.37
C ASP A 458 14.06 0.77 19.26
N ALA A 459 15.09 1.62 19.24
CA ALA A 459 15.20 2.72 18.28
C ALA A 459 15.66 2.29 16.89
N GLU A 460 16.14 1.05 16.72
CA GLU A 460 16.56 0.51 15.41
C GLU A 460 15.43 0.45 14.36
N TRP A 461 14.16 0.51 14.81
CA TRP A 461 12.99 0.49 13.94
C TRP A 461 12.61 1.89 13.44
N ASP A 462 12.72 2.92 14.27
CA ASP A 462 12.40 4.32 13.91
C ASP A 462 13.62 5.10 13.39
N MET A 463 14.82 4.64 13.76
CA MET A 463 16.14 5.04 13.24
C MET A 463 16.88 3.81 12.68
N PRO A 464 16.48 3.27 11.50
CA PRO A 464 17.25 2.24 10.83
C PRO A 464 18.66 2.75 10.46
N PRO A 465 19.67 1.87 10.35
CA PRO A 465 21.04 2.26 10.01
C PRO A 465 21.15 3.07 8.70
N TYR A 466 20.26 2.82 7.74
CA TYR A 466 20.14 3.63 6.52
C TYR A 466 18.99 4.64 6.62
N LYS A 467 19.32 5.93 6.72
CA LYS A 467 18.33 7.02 6.70
C LYS A 467 17.82 7.26 5.26
N THR A 468 16.63 6.76 4.95
CA THR A 468 15.98 6.91 3.64
C THR A 468 15.61 8.37 3.34
N ARG A 469 15.46 8.71 2.05
CA ARG A 469 14.91 10.00 1.58
C ARG A 469 13.53 10.30 2.16
N ALA A 470 12.75 9.28 2.52
CA ALA A 470 11.46 9.41 3.21
C ALA A 470 11.57 10.02 4.62
N VAL A 471 12.79 10.09 5.17
CA VAL A 471 13.08 10.73 6.45
C VAL A 471 13.79 12.06 6.22
N TRP A 472 14.93 12.10 5.53
CA TRP A 472 15.71 13.34 5.37
C TRP A 472 15.22 14.29 4.26
N GLY A 473 14.20 13.93 3.47
CA GLY A 473 13.55 14.82 2.50
C GLY A 473 12.69 15.94 3.12
N PHE A 474 12.57 15.98 4.45
CA PHE A 474 11.70 16.88 5.21
C PHE A 474 12.53 17.67 6.23
N GLU A 475 13.48 18.46 5.74
CA GLU A 475 14.47 19.20 6.58
C GLU A 475 13.83 20.24 7.52
N GLU A 476 12.58 20.65 7.23
CA GLU A 476 11.75 21.54 8.05
C GLU A 476 11.14 20.83 9.28
N ALA A 477 11.01 19.50 9.26
CA ALA A 477 10.50 18.73 10.39
C ALA A 477 11.61 18.55 11.43
N ASN A 478 11.37 19.00 12.67
CA ASN A 478 12.38 18.94 13.74
C ASN A 478 12.76 17.50 14.09
N LYS A 479 13.92 17.05 13.60
CA LYS A 479 14.43 15.66 13.66
C LYS A 479 13.43 14.66 13.05
N PRO A 480 13.44 14.46 11.72
CA PRO A 480 12.58 13.48 11.11
C PRO A 480 13.06 12.06 11.42
N TYR A 481 12.10 11.18 11.68
CA TYR A 481 12.20 9.74 11.93
C TYR A 481 11.20 9.00 11.04
N LEU A 482 11.20 7.66 11.01
CA LEU A 482 10.15 6.93 10.29
C LEU A 482 8.76 7.11 10.93
N SER A 483 8.69 7.33 12.25
CA SER A 483 7.45 7.66 12.96
C SER A 483 6.97 9.11 12.79
N THR A 484 7.68 9.98 12.07
CA THR A 484 7.18 11.35 11.82
C THR A 484 5.86 11.28 11.05
N VAL A 485 4.82 11.93 11.61
CA VAL A 485 3.40 11.90 11.17
C VAL A 485 2.76 10.51 11.03
N THR A 486 3.22 9.51 11.79
CA THR A 486 2.67 8.15 11.82
C THR A 486 2.94 7.47 13.19
N LEU A 487 2.45 6.24 13.38
CA LEU A 487 2.75 5.41 14.56
C LEU A 487 4.21 4.95 14.63
N CYS A 488 4.64 4.42 15.78
CA CYS A 488 6.01 3.95 16.00
C CYS A 488 6.32 2.64 15.25
N MET A 489 7.48 2.56 14.60
CA MET A 489 7.85 1.42 13.77
C MET A 489 8.06 0.10 14.55
N ASN A 490 8.33 0.20 15.85
CA ASN A 490 8.46 -0.98 16.73
C ASN A 490 7.12 -1.71 16.99
N GLY A 491 5.96 -1.08 16.72
CA GLY A 491 4.62 -1.65 16.95
C GLY A 491 4.33 -2.94 16.17
N ILE A 492 3.27 -3.64 16.56
CA ILE A 492 2.90 -4.97 16.03
C ILE A 492 1.42 -5.07 15.64
N GLN A 493 1.16 -5.95 14.68
CA GLN A 493 -0.12 -6.32 14.06
C GLN A 493 -0.19 -7.85 13.86
N SER A 494 -1.35 -8.37 13.44
CA SER A 494 -1.68 -9.80 13.31
C SER A 494 -1.31 -10.60 14.56
N GLY A 495 -1.77 -10.15 15.72
CA GLY A 495 -1.51 -10.80 17.01
C GLY A 495 -0.03 -10.85 17.44
N GLY A 496 0.87 -10.13 16.76
CA GLY A 496 2.32 -10.15 16.99
C GLY A 496 3.14 -10.72 15.82
N GLU A 497 2.51 -11.27 14.79
CA GLU A 497 3.20 -11.87 13.64
C GLU A 497 3.84 -10.83 12.71
N MET A 498 3.26 -9.63 12.62
CA MET A 498 3.70 -8.58 11.68
C MET A 498 4.12 -7.30 12.41
N ARG A 499 5.39 -6.91 12.30
CA ARG A 499 5.89 -5.62 12.82
C ARG A 499 5.54 -4.47 11.87
N PHE A 500 5.04 -3.37 12.43
CA PHE A 500 4.57 -2.17 11.73
C PHE A 500 5.60 -1.60 10.73
N TYR A 501 6.91 -1.61 11.07
CA TYR A 501 8.03 -1.32 10.16
C TYR A 501 7.95 -1.97 8.76
N ASN A 502 7.37 -3.17 8.64
CA ASN A 502 7.21 -3.89 7.38
C ASN A 502 5.83 -3.69 6.72
N VAL A 503 4.81 -3.30 7.48
CA VAL A 503 3.39 -3.30 7.06
C VAL A 503 2.69 -1.94 7.15
N LYS A 504 3.38 -0.88 7.58
CA LYS A 504 2.85 0.49 7.63
C LYS A 504 2.27 0.90 6.27
N SER A 505 3.05 0.78 5.20
CA SER A 505 2.59 0.96 3.82
C SER A 505 1.77 -0.24 3.27
N LEU A 506 0.92 -0.82 4.11
CA LEU A 506 -0.19 -1.73 3.76
C LEU A 506 -1.48 -1.37 4.52
N TYR A 507 -1.46 -0.43 5.48
CA TYR A 507 -2.56 -0.15 6.40
C TYR A 507 -3.85 0.28 5.68
N GLY A 508 -3.82 1.39 4.93
CA GLY A 508 -4.97 1.83 4.14
C GLY A 508 -5.38 0.86 3.02
N TRP A 509 -4.51 -0.09 2.65
CA TRP A 509 -4.84 -1.17 1.71
C TRP A 509 -5.63 -2.29 2.38
N SER A 510 -5.23 -2.71 3.59
CA SER A 510 -6.00 -3.70 4.35
C SER A 510 -7.33 -3.12 4.79
N GLU A 511 -7.38 -1.85 5.21
CA GLU A 511 -8.62 -1.10 5.42
C GLU A 511 -9.49 -1.06 4.14
N SER A 512 -8.97 -0.52 3.03
CA SER A 512 -9.72 -0.42 1.76
C SER A 512 -10.39 -1.72 1.34
N LYS A 513 -9.71 -2.84 1.56
CA LYS A 513 -10.21 -4.20 1.29
C LYS A 513 -11.38 -4.58 2.21
N VAL A 514 -11.32 -4.26 3.51
CA VAL A 514 -12.42 -4.49 4.44
C VAL A 514 -13.58 -3.54 4.16
N THR A 515 -13.33 -2.23 4.07
CA THR A 515 -14.35 -1.19 3.81
C THR A 515 -15.12 -1.45 2.52
N GLN A 516 -14.46 -1.91 1.46
CA GLN A 516 -15.12 -2.26 0.19
C GLN A 516 -16.08 -3.45 0.33
N GLN A 517 -15.73 -4.46 1.14
CA GLN A 517 -16.60 -5.60 1.42
C GLN A 517 -17.76 -5.18 2.35
N ALA A 518 -17.45 -4.48 3.45
CA ALA A 518 -18.42 -3.96 4.41
C ALA A 518 -19.50 -3.09 3.77
N LEU A 519 -19.10 -2.15 2.91
CA LEU A 519 -20.03 -1.32 2.14
C LEU A 519 -20.92 -2.18 1.24
N HIS A 520 -20.32 -3.12 0.49
CA HIS A 520 -21.06 -3.97 -0.45
C HIS A 520 -22.14 -4.79 0.26
N ASP A 521 -21.80 -5.40 1.41
CA ASP A 521 -22.71 -6.21 2.21
C ASP A 521 -23.79 -5.35 2.88
N ALA A 522 -23.45 -4.13 3.35
CA ALA A 522 -24.41 -3.20 3.95
C ALA A 522 -25.48 -2.70 2.94
N ILE A 523 -25.07 -2.31 1.72
CA ILE A 523 -26.01 -1.75 0.72
C ILE A 523 -26.58 -2.77 -0.27
N ASN A 524 -26.05 -4.00 -0.30
CA ASN A 524 -26.37 -5.09 -1.24
C ASN A 524 -26.36 -4.66 -2.72
N LYS A 525 -25.43 -3.77 -3.07
CA LYS A 525 -25.27 -3.11 -4.38
C LYS A 525 -23.80 -2.79 -4.62
N ARG A 526 -23.45 -2.35 -5.83
CA ARG A 526 -22.20 -1.61 -6.05
C ARG A 526 -22.38 -0.18 -5.54
N GLY A 527 -21.49 0.25 -4.65
CA GLY A 527 -21.28 1.64 -4.26
C GLY A 527 -19.95 2.16 -4.80
N ILE A 528 -19.26 2.98 -4.02
CA ILE A 528 -17.84 3.30 -4.19
C ILE A 528 -17.16 3.43 -2.82
N VAL A 529 -15.89 3.01 -2.74
CA VAL A 529 -14.98 3.41 -1.66
C VAL A 529 -13.89 4.27 -2.29
N ILE A 530 -13.70 5.47 -1.75
CA ILE A 530 -12.59 6.38 -2.08
C ILE A 530 -11.59 6.25 -0.92
N SER A 531 -10.30 6.11 -1.22
CA SER A 531 -9.23 6.01 -0.22
C SER A 531 -8.17 7.05 -0.53
N ARG A 532 -7.64 7.75 0.50
CA ARG A 532 -6.44 8.57 0.32
C ARG A 532 -5.21 7.70 0.07
N TYR A 533 -5.04 6.62 0.83
CA TYR A 533 -3.95 5.68 0.59
C TYR A 533 -4.09 4.89 -0.72
N GLY A 534 -3.09 4.99 -1.59
CA GLY A 534 -2.95 4.24 -2.84
C GLY A 534 -1.94 3.07 -2.77
N LYS A 535 -2.32 1.90 -3.30
CA LYS A 535 -1.40 0.76 -3.50
C LYS A 535 -1.86 -0.19 -4.60
N GLU A 536 -0.94 -1.01 -5.11
CA GLU A 536 -1.27 -2.22 -5.84
C GLU A 536 -2.14 -3.16 -4.99
N GLY A 537 -3.41 -3.30 -5.38
CA GLY A 537 -4.26 -4.38 -4.90
C GLY A 537 -3.75 -5.73 -5.42
N TYR A 538 -2.82 -6.34 -4.71
CA TYR A 538 -2.16 -7.60 -5.10
C TYR A 538 -2.88 -8.83 -4.55
N LYS A 539 -3.16 -9.82 -5.40
CA LYS A 539 -3.81 -11.11 -5.07
C LYS A 539 -2.92 -12.10 -4.29
N ALA A 540 -2.11 -11.59 -3.36
CA ALA A 540 -1.49 -12.39 -2.33
C ALA A 540 -2.58 -13.07 -1.48
N LYS A 541 -2.48 -14.38 -1.33
CA LYS A 541 -2.44 -14.88 0.05
C LYS A 541 -1.19 -14.28 0.69
N VAL A 542 -1.32 -13.63 1.83
CA VAL A 542 -0.20 -13.57 2.77
C VAL A 542 -0.10 -14.99 3.34
N GLU A 543 0.99 -15.69 3.03
CA GLU A 543 1.37 -17.01 3.55
C GLU A 543 2.66 -16.90 4.36
#